data_AF-A0A6L4Y9V0-F1
#
_entry.id   AF-A0A6L4Y9V0-F1
#
_cell.length_a   1.000
_cell.length_b   1.000
_cell.length_c   1.000
_cell.angle_alpha   90.00
_cell.angle_beta   90.00
_cell.angle_gamma   90.00
#
_symmetry.space_group_name_H-M   'P 1'
#
loop_
_entity.id
_entity.type
_entity.pdbx_description
1 polymer ?
#
loop_
_entity_poly.entity_id
_entity_poly.type
_entity_poly.pdbx_seq_one_letter_code
_entity_poly.pdbx_strand_id
1 'polypeptide(L)'
;MISDQDCVFFCQISDTIDRTQLCLDFIVLNNPDTERFDTDVDMMGKDTLFGRASRNISEEIGALKAGLFPGQVRRGLGLTGQFINCLEHFARILGIKSIVLDALFYHNAISYERHGFSYFEGFLRMKRIHELFEPGNILHDKLNGSSPFRQAGFHRTIYGRSWAIHDGILNDIDDEILEGAWFSPKMYKMIDKPRKICTFPNVQC
;
A
#
# COMPACT_ATOMS: atom_id res chain seq x y z
N MET A 1 6.10 -33.17 3.55
CA MET A 1 6.50 -31.75 3.57
C MET A 1 5.40 -31.00 2.85
N ILE A 2 4.55 -30.29 3.58
CA ILE A 2 3.63 -29.33 2.95
C ILE A 2 4.56 -28.22 2.48
N SER A 3 4.67 -28.02 1.16
CA SER A 3 5.37 -26.85 0.62
C SER A 3 4.70 -25.62 1.22
N ASP A 4 5.48 -24.70 1.77
CA ASP A 4 4.93 -23.42 2.23
C ASP A 4 4.15 -22.79 1.07
N GLN A 5 2.88 -22.48 1.29
CA GLN A 5 1.96 -22.01 0.26
C GLN A 5 2.37 -20.64 -0.26
N ASP A 6 2.98 -19.82 0.62
CA ASP A 6 3.42 -18.49 0.28
C ASP A 6 4.93 -18.46 0.10
N CYS A 7 5.38 -17.74 -0.93
CA CYS A 7 6.80 -17.47 -1.11
C CYS A 7 7.31 -16.51 -0.03
N VAL A 8 8.54 -16.75 0.43
CA VAL A 8 9.28 -15.81 1.31
C VAL A 8 9.56 -14.50 0.57
N PHE A 9 9.93 -14.62 -0.70
CA PHE A 9 10.21 -13.50 -1.58
C PHE A 9 9.66 -13.79 -2.98
N PHE A 10 8.96 -12.81 -3.53
CA PHE A 10 8.56 -12.78 -4.93
C PHE A 10 8.61 -11.34 -5.41
N CYS A 11 9.10 -11.14 -6.64
CA CYS A 11 8.99 -9.85 -7.30
C CYS A 11 8.66 -10.05 -8.78
N GLN A 12 7.87 -9.13 -9.32
CA GLN A 12 7.60 -9.02 -10.73
C GLN A 12 8.03 -7.64 -11.21
N ILE A 13 8.89 -7.62 -12.23
CA ILE A 13 9.42 -6.42 -12.86
C ILE A 13 9.25 -6.59 -14.36
N SER A 14 8.73 -5.56 -15.01
CA SER A 14 8.46 -5.54 -16.45
C SER A 14 9.19 -4.40 -17.13
N ASP A 15 9.52 -4.60 -18.40
CA ASP A 15 9.94 -3.51 -19.28
C ASP A 15 8.77 -2.56 -19.55
N THR A 16 9.08 -1.32 -19.92
CA THR A 16 8.09 -0.35 -20.39
C THR A 16 8.34 0.03 -21.86
N ILE A 17 7.42 0.80 -22.45
CA ILE A 17 7.60 1.35 -23.81
C ILE A 17 8.83 2.28 -23.85
N ASP A 18 9.12 2.98 -22.76
CA ASP A 18 10.35 3.74 -22.59
C ASP A 18 11.48 2.82 -22.11
N ARG A 19 12.46 2.58 -22.98
CA ARG A 19 13.62 1.73 -22.70
C ARG A 19 14.50 2.24 -21.54
N THR A 20 14.26 3.44 -21.05
CA THR A 20 14.95 4.01 -19.90
C THR A 20 14.17 3.84 -18.59
N GLN A 21 13.08 3.07 -18.60
CA GLN A 21 12.20 2.87 -17.46
C GLN A 21 11.87 1.40 -17.23
N LEU A 22 11.87 0.99 -15.96
CA LEU A 22 11.37 -0.30 -15.49
C LEU A 22 10.07 -0.13 -14.71
N CYS A 23 9.14 -1.07 -14.84
CA CYS A 23 7.96 -1.15 -14.01
C CYS A 23 8.16 -2.19 -12.90
N LEU A 24 7.99 -1.79 -11.64
CA LEU A 24 7.87 -2.69 -10.50
C LEU A 24 6.38 -3.03 -10.33
N ASP A 25 5.97 -4.17 -10.86
CA ASP A 25 4.56 -4.59 -10.84
C ASP A 25 4.17 -5.11 -9.45
N PHE A 26 5.05 -5.91 -8.85
CA PHE A 26 4.73 -6.57 -7.59
C PHE A 26 5.97 -6.91 -6.77
N ILE A 27 5.81 -6.88 -5.45
CA ILE A 27 6.79 -7.37 -4.48
C ILE A 27 6.07 -7.98 -3.29
N VAL A 28 6.51 -9.17 -2.88
CA VAL A 28 6.10 -9.87 -1.67
C VAL A 28 7.34 -10.22 -0.87
N LEU A 29 7.30 -9.94 0.43
CA LEU A 29 8.38 -10.17 1.38
C LEU A 29 7.81 -10.76 2.67
N ASN A 30 7.41 -12.03 2.65
CA ASN A 30 6.73 -12.67 3.76
C ASN A 30 7.72 -13.24 4.77
N ASN A 31 7.39 -13.10 6.06
CA ASN A 31 8.03 -13.88 7.11
C ASN A 31 7.32 -15.25 7.23
N PRO A 32 7.97 -16.37 6.83
CA PRO A 32 7.36 -17.70 6.85
C PRO A 32 7.03 -18.19 8.27
N ASP A 33 7.71 -17.66 9.29
CA ASP A 33 7.53 -18.04 10.69
C ASP A 33 6.32 -17.37 11.37
N THR A 34 5.57 -16.54 10.63
CA THR A 34 4.43 -15.79 11.17
C THR A 34 3.12 -16.38 10.72
N GLU A 35 2.09 -16.21 11.55
CA GLU A 35 0.72 -16.66 11.24
C GLU A 35 0.26 -16.11 9.88
N ARG A 36 -0.44 -16.98 9.14
CA ARG A 36 -1.04 -16.67 7.84
C ARG A 36 -2.52 -16.35 8.03
N PHE A 37 -2.96 -15.28 7.40
CA PHE A 37 -4.37 -14.90 7.30
C PHE A 37 -4.80 -14.99 5.84
N ASP A 38 -5.90 -15.69 5.57
CA ASP A 38 -6.45 -15.94 4.23
C ASP A 38 -7.15 -14.67 3.68
N THR A 39 -6.41 -13.55 3.56
CA THR A 39 -6.93 -12.28 3.01
C THR A 39 -6.93 -12.23 1.49
N ASP A 40 -6.16 -13.11 0.85
CA ASP A 40 -6.03 -13.27 -0.60
C ASP A 40 -7.09 -14.21 -1.19
N VAL A 41 -7.81 -14.98 -0.38
CA VAL A 41 -8.90 -15.87 -0.81
C VAL A 41 -10.18 -15.66 -0.01
N ASP A 42 -11.35 -15.80 -0.65
CA ASP A 42 -12.64 -15.76 0.02
C ASP A 42 -13.01 -17.10 0.70
N MET A 43 -14.18 -17.14 1.33
CA MET A 43 -14.69 -18.34 2.02
C MET A 43 -14.84 -19.59 1.13
N MET A 44 -14.81 -19.42 -0.19
CA MET A 44 -14.85 -20.51 -1.17
C MET A 44 -13.46 -20.84 -1.76
N GLY A 45 -12.40 -20.18 -1.28
CA GLY A 45 -11.03 -20.35 -1.77
C GLY A 45 -10.75 -19.60 -3.08
N LYS A 46 -11.61 -18.65 -3.48
CA LYS A 46 -11.41 -17.86 -4.71
C LYS A 46 -10.61 -16.59 -4.41
N ASP A 47 -9.72 -16.23 -5.32
CA ASP A 47 -8.91 -15.01 -5.25
C ASP A 47 -9.77 -13.75 -5.02
N THR A 48 -9.45 -12.98 -3.98
CA THR A 48 -10.13 -11.72 -3.62
C THR A 48 -9.76 -10.55 -4.54
N LEU A 49 -8.73 -10.71 -5.37
CA LEU A 49 -8.10 -9.69 -6.19
C LEU A 49 -7.68 -8.47 -5.37
N PHE A 50 -7.07 -8.71 -4.21
CA PHE A 50 -6.67 -7.71 -3.21
C PHE A 50 -7.87 -6.96 -2.62
N GLY A 51 -8.96 -7.67 -2.35
CA GLY A 51 -10.19 -7.09 -1.81
C GLY A 51 -11.08 -6.38 -2.84
N ARG A 52 -10.74 -6.42 -4.13
CA ARG A 52 -11.51 -5.74 -5.21
C ARG A 52 -12.67 -6.57 -5.73
N ALA A 53 -12.56 -7.90 -5.76
CA ALA A 53 -13.61 -8.78 -6.24
C ALA A 53 -14.51 -9.31 -5.12
N SER A 54 -13.90 -9.69 -4.00
CA SER A 54 -14.56 -10.18 -2.79
C SER A 54 -13.66 -9.87 -1.60
N ARG A 55 -14.15 -10.07 -0.37
CA ARG A 55 -13.35 -9.88 0.87
C ARG A 55 -13.61 -11.04 1.81
N ASN A 56 -12.54 -11.51 2.47
CA ASN A 56 -12.65 -12.42 3.59
C ASN A 56 -12.59 -11.64 4.90
N ILE A 57 -13.76 -11.13 5.33
CA ILE A 57 -13.84 -10.18 6.45
C ILE A 57 -13.34 -10.78 7.76
N SER A 58 -13.56 -12.08 8.00
CA SER A 58 -13.08 -12.74 9.22
C SER A 58 -11.55 -12.71 9.30
N GLU A 59 -10.89 -13.09 8.20
CA GLU A 59 -9.44 -13.11 8.08
C GLU A 59 -8.83 -11.71 8.09
N GLU A 60 -9.46 -10.73 7.46
CA GLU A 60 -9.03 -9.33 7.53
C GLU A 60 -9.11 -8.77 8.95
N ILE A 61 -10.14 -9.14 9.73
CA ILE A 61 -10.22 -8.76 11.14
C ILE A 61 -9.10 -9.42 11.95
N GLY A 62 -8.77 -10.69 11.66
CA GLY A 62 -7.62 -11.39 12.25
C GLY A 62 -6.30 -10.70 11.93
N ALA A 63 -6.05 -10.43 10.65
CA ALA A 63 -4.88 -9.74 10.14
C ALA A 63 -4.74 -8.35 10.75
N LEU A 64 -5.84 -7.58 10.83
CA LEU A 64 -5.88 -6.30 11.54
C LEU A 64 -5.40 -6.50 12.98
N LYS A 65 -6.03 -7.38 13.76
CA LYS A 65 -5.62 -7.60 15.16
C LYS A 65 -4.16 -8.04 15.33
N ALA A 66 -3.62 -8.77 14.36
CA ALA A 66 -2.21 -9.20 14.32
C ALA A 66 -1.23 -8.10 13.84
N GLY A 67 -1.72 -6.92 13.44
CA GLY A 67 -0.91 -5.79 13.03
C GLY A 67 -0.48 -5.80 11.56
N LEU A 68 -1.15 -6.59 10.72
CA LEU A 68 -0.93 -6.62 9.26
C LEU A 68 -1.69 -5.46 8.59
N PHE A 69 -1.14 -4.96 7.49
CA PHE A 69 -1.82 -4.01 6.60
C PHE A 69 -2.79 -4.72 5.65
N PRO A 70 -3.72 -3.98 5.01
CA PRO A 70 -4.59 -4.55 3.97
C PRO A 70 -3.80 -5.29 2.87
N GLY A 71 -4.32 -6.44 2.44
CA GLY A 71 -3.71 -7.27 1.40
C GLY A 71 -2.48 -8.07 1.82
N GLN A 72 -2.07 -8.00 3.09
CA GLN A 72 -1.03 -8.88 3.62
C GLN A 72 -1.64 -10.20 4.11
N VAL A 73 -1.05 -11.31 3.67
CA VAL A 73 -1.37 -12.66 4.19
C VAL A 73 -0.47 -13.02 5.38
N ARG A 74 0.72 -12.44 5.46
CA ARG A 74 1.70 -12.64 6.53
C ARG A 74 2.39 -11.35 6.90
N ARG A 75 3.01 -11.32 8.07
CA ARG A 75 3.87 -10.20 8.47
C ARG A 75 5.06 -10.12 7.52
N GLY A 76 5.39 -8.90 7.10
CA GLY A 76 6.54 -8.68 6.22
C GLY A 76 7.90 -8.82 6.93
N LEU A 77 8.94 -9.16 6.17
CA LEU A 77 10.34 -9.22 6.67
C LEU A 77 10.97 -7.85 6.96
N GLY A 78 10.32 -6.74 6.59
CA GLY A 78 10.88 -5.39 6.75
C GLY A 78 12.03 -5.07 5.78
N LEU A 79 12.16 -5.83 4.68
CA LEU A 79 13.26 -5.72 3.72
C LEU A 79 12.94 -4.86 2.49
N THR A 80 11.79 -4.16 2.46
CA THR A 80 11.37 -3.35 1.31
C THR A 80 12.43 -2.33 0.90
N GLY A 81 13.03 -1.62 1.87
CA GLY A 81 14.11 -0.67 1.58
C GLY A 81 15.36 -1.32 1.00
N GLN A 82 15.73 -2.52 1.47
CA GLN A 82 16.88 -3.25 0.93
C GLN A 82 16.60 -3.72 -0.50
N PHE A 83 15.40 -4.24 -0.76
CA PHE A 83 14.98 -4.60 -2.11
C PHE A 83 15.03 -3.40 -3.06
N ILE A 84 14.49 -2.24 -2.65
CA ILE A 84 14.49 -1.04 -3.49
C ILE A 84 15.93 -0.61 -3.80
N ASN A 85 16.85 -0.65 -2.83
CA ASN A 85 18.25 -0.35 -3.06
C ASN A 85 18.90 -1.33 -4.06
N CYS A 86 18.59 -2.62 -3.96
CA CYS A 86 19.06 -3.63 -4.92
C CYS A 86 18.50 -3.37 -6.33
N LEU A 87 17.21 -3.03 -6.43
CA LEU A 87 16.55 -2.70 -7.70
C LEU A 87 17.14 -1.44 -8.33
N GLU A 88 17.44 -0.41 -7.53
CA GLU A 88 18.15 0.79 -8.01
C GLU A 88 19.54 0.46 -8.53
N HIS A 89 20.27 -0.42 -7.83
CA HIS A 89 21.59 -0.85 -8.27
C HIS A 89 21.53 -1.60 -9.60
N PHE A 90 20.58 -2.52 -9.73
CA PHE A 90 20.31 -3.22 -10.98
C PHE A 90 19.94 -2.25 -12.12
N ALA A 91 19.03 -1.31 -11.87
CA ALA A 91 18.63 -0.29 -12.83
C ALA A 91 19.83 0.55 -13.31
N ARG A 92 20.75 0.92 -12.40
CA ARG A 92 21.97 1.68 -12.74
C ARG A 92 22.88 0.90 -13.68
N ILE A 93 23.07 -0.40 -13.45
CA ILE A 93 23.88 -1.27 -14.32
C ILE A 93 23.31 -1.31 -15.74
N LEU A 94 21.98 -1.37 -15.86
CA LEU A 94 21.28 -1.41 -17.14
C LEU A 94 21.13 -0.04 -17.82
N GLY A 95 21.59 1.05 -17.20
CA GLY A 95 21.43 2.40 -17.72
C GLY A 95 20.00 2.95 -17.63
N ILE A 96 19.11 2.26 -16.92
CA ILE A 96 17.73 2.68 -16.62
C ILE A 96 17.76 3.96 -15.79
N LYS A 97 16.84 4.87 -16.07
CA LYS A 97 16.77 6.22 -15.49
C LYS A 97 15.65 6.37 -14.47
N SER A 98 14.60 5.55 -14.56
CA SER A 98 13.50 5.57 -13.60
C SER A 98 12.88 4.20 -13.36
N ILE A 99 12.29 4.03 -12.18
CA ILE A 99 11.42 2.90 -11.81
C ILE A 99 10.02 3.47 -11.62
N VAL A 100 9.01 2.80 -12.16
CA VAL A 100 7.58 3.15 -11.99
C VAL A 100 6.80 2.03 -11.33
N LEU A 101 5.68 2.35 -10.70
CA LEU A 101 4.78 1.37 -10.09
C LEU A 101 3.39 1.96 -9.83
N ASP A 102 2.42 1.09 -9.57
CA ASP A 102 1.14 1.44 -9.00
C ASP A 102 1.09 1.05 -7.52
N ALA A 103 0.77 2.00 -6.63
CA ALA A 103 0.67 1.70 -5.21
C ALA A 103 -0.72 1.14 -4.88
N LEU A 104 -0.85 -0.19 -4.90
CA LEU A 104 -2.13 -0.90 -4.71
C LEU A 104 -2.91 -0.49 -3.47
N PHE A 105 -2.23 -0.10 -2.39
CA PHE A 105 -2.84 0.33 -1.13
C PHE A 105 -2.25 1.65 -0.64
N TYR A 106 -2.99 2.36 0.20
CA TYR A 106 -2.56 3.62 0.82
C TYR A 106 -1.20 3.51 1.52
N HIS A 107 -1.00 2.47 2.34
CA HIS A 107 0.27 2.27 3.03
C HIS A 107 1.45 2.00 2.09
N ASN A 108 1.21 1.36 0.93
CA ASN A 108 2.23 1.16 -0.08
C ASN A 108 2.68 2.51 -0.66
N ALA A 109 1.74 3.41 -0.95
CA ALA A 109 2.07 4.74 -1.46
C ALA A 109 2.99 5.50 -0.47
N ILE A 110 2.62 5.53 0.82
CA ILE A 110 3.45 6.16 1.86
C ILE A 110 4.81 5.44 2.04
N SER A 111 4.84 4.11 1.94
CA SER A 111 6.10 3.36 2.00
C SER A 111 7.03 3.72 0.83
N TYR A 112 6.49 3.89 -0.37
CA TYR A 112 7.27 4.25 -1.55
C TYR A 112 7.74 5.72 -1.50
N GLU A 113 6.94 6.65 -0.98
CA GLU A 113 7.39 8.03 -0.69
C GLU A 113 8.68 8.03 0.15
N ARG A 114 8.71 7.25 1.23
CA ARG A 114 9.87 7.12 2.13
C ARG A 114 11.10 6.54 1.44
N HIS A 115 10.90 5.79 0.36
CA HIS A 115 11.98 5.25 -0.46
C HIS A 115 12.29 6.12 -1.69
N GLY A 116 11.83 7.38 -1.69
CA GLY A 116 12.20 8.39 -2.68
C GLY A 116 11.39 8.33 -3.98
N PHE A 117 10.25 7.63 -3.96
CA PHE A 117 9.27 7.73 -5.04
C PHE A 117 8.46 9.03 -4.92
N SER A 118 8.10 9.56 -6.08
CA SER A 118 7.20 10.69 -6.29
C SER A 118 6.02 10.22 -7.13
N TYR A 119 5.05 11.09 -7.38
CA TYR A 119 3.82 10.76 -8.10
C TYR A 119 3.87 11.24 -9.56
N PHE A 120 3.47 10.36 -10.48
CA PHE A 120 2.94 10.77 -11.78
C PHE A 120 1.48 11.17 -11.66
N GLU A 121 0.70 10.40 -10.91
CA GLU A 121 -0.74 10.60 -10.69
C GLU A 121 -1.07 10.38 -9.20
N GLY A 122 -2.06 11.11 -8.68
CA GLY A 122 -2.58 10.90 -7.32
C GLY A 122 -1.95 11.72 -6.18
N PHE A 123 -0.97 12.59 -6.45
CA PHE A 123 -0.37 13.43 -5.40
C PHE A 123 -1.39 14.30 -4.65
N LEU A 124 -2.27 15.01 -5.39
CA LEU A 124 -3.31 15.85 -4.80
C LEU A 124 -4.28 15.02 -3.95
N ARG A 125 -4.63 13.82 -4.40
CA ARG A 125 -5.48 12.89 -3.64
C ARG A 125 -4.82 12.50 -2.33
N MET A 126 -3.53 12.15 -2.35
CA MET A 126 -2.79 11.77 -1.15
C MET A 126 -2.70 12.92 -0.14
N LYS A 127 -2.45 14.16 -0.61
CA LYS A 127 -2.53 15.36 0.25
C LYS A 127 -3.93 15.57 0.82
N ARG A 128 -4.96 15.43 -0.01
CA ARG A 128 -6.35 15.63 0.42
C ARG A 128 -6.79 14.58 1.45
N ILE A 129 -6.42 13.32 1.25
CA ILE A 129 -6.59 12.25 2.24
C ILE A 129 -5.95 12.67 3.56
N HIS A 130 -4.73 13.23 3.51
CA HIS A 130 -4.07 13.67 4.73
C HIS A 130 -4.88 14.74 5.47
N GLU A 131 -5.24 15.82 4.77
CA GLU A 131 -6.04 16.93 5.29
C GLU A 131 -7.34 16.45 5.93
N LEU A 132 -8.09 15.58 5.24
CA LEU A 132 -9.41 15.16 5.72
C LEU A 132 -9.37 14.18 6.90
N PHE A 133 -8.24 13.51 7.13
CA PHE A 133 -8.03 12.71 8.33
C PHE A 133 -7.55 13.54 9.53
N GLU A 134 -7.20 14.81 9.36
CA GLU A 134 -6.83 15.66 10.51
C GLU A 134 -8.05 15.97 11.39
N PRO A 135 -7.88 16.14 12.72
CA PRO A 135 -8.98 16.38 13.64
C PRO A 135 -9.92 17.51 13.21
N GLY A 136 -11.23 17.24 13.29
CA GLY A 136 -12.28 18.20 12.88
C GLY A 136 -12.68 18.14 11.41
N ASN A 137 -12.14 17.20 10.63
CA ASN A 137 -12.52 16.99 9.23
C ASN A 137 -13.33 15.70 9.04
N ILE A 138 -13.97 15.59 7.87
CA ILE A 138 -15.01 14.57 7.63
C ILE A 138 -14.51 13.10 7.68
N LEU A 139 -13.27 12.80 7.24
CA LEU A 139 -12.76 11.42 7.36
C LEU A 139 -12.39 11.10 8.81
N HIS A 140 -11.89 12.08 9.57
CA HIS A 140 -11.67 11.93 11.00
C HIS A 140 -12.98 11.60 11.74
N ASP A 141 -14.07 12.31 11.44
CA ASP A 141 -15.36 12.12 12.10
C ASP A 141 -16.01 10.74 11.79
N LYS A 142 -15.69 10.18 10.62
CA LYS A 142 -16.10 8.82 10.24
C LYS A 142 -15.31 7.71 10.94
N LEU A 143 -14.22 8.02 11.66
CA LEU A 143 -13.50 7.06 12.52
C LEU A 143 -14.20 6.91 13.88
N ASN A 144 -15.46 6.49 13.83
CA ASN A 144 -16.38 6.45 14.96
C ASN A 144 -16.60 5.02 15.51
N GLY A 145 -15.84 4.03 15.04
CA GLY A 145 -15.99 2.63 15.46
C GLY A 145 -17.13 1.88 14.78
N SER A 146 -17.74 2.43 13.73
CA SER A 146 -18.81 1.78 12.93
C SER A 146 -18.41 0.41 12.34
N SER A 147 -17.11 0.19 12.13
CA SER A 147 -16.54 -1.11 11.76
C SER A 147 -15.23 -1.34 12.51
N PRO A 148 -14.74 -2.61 12.63
CA PRO A 148 -13.41 -2.90 13.17
C PRO A 148 -12.27 -2.13 12.48
N PHE A 149 -12.50 -1.69 11.23
CA PHE A 149 -11.53 -0.98 10.40
C PHE A 149 -11.57 0.55 10.54
N ARG A 150 -12.52 1.11 11.31
CA ARG A 150 -12.75 2.55 11.45
C ARG A 150 -12.73 3.04 12.90
N GLN A 151 -11.78 2.54 13.68
CA GLN A 151 -11.69 2.83 15.10
C GLN A 151 -11.20 4.27 15.36
N ALA A 152 -11.65 4.85 16.47
CA ALA A 152 -11.13 6.13 16.93
C ALA A 152 -9.60 6.07 17.08
N GLY A 153 -8.93 7.15 16.67
CA GLY A 153 -7.46 7.23 16.70
C GLY A 153 -6.74 6.66 15.46
N PHE A 154 -7.43 5.95 14.56
CA PHE A 154 -6.82 5.43 13.32
C PHE A 154 -6.22 6.53 12.43
N HIS A 155 -6.70 7.77 12.53
CA HIS A 155 -6.12 8.93 11.85
C HIS A 155 -4.66 9.19 12.21
N ARG A 156 -4.14 8.70 13.35
CA ARG A 156 -2.77 8.97 13.79
C ARG A 156 -1.73 8.07 13.14
N THR A 157 -2.14 7.01 12.46
CA THR A 157 -1.21 5.99 11.95
C THR A 157 -1.50 5.67 10.49
N ILE A 158 -0.45 5.35 9.74
CA ILE A 158 -0.59 4.86 8.34
C ILE A 158 -1.40 3.56 8.32
N TYR A 159 -1.17 2.70 9.30
CA TYR A 159 -1.88 1.44 9.51
C TYR A 159 -3.39 1.64 9.64
N GLY A 160 -3.82 2.52 10.55
CA GLY A 160 -5.24 2.80 10.76
C GLY A 160 -5.89 3.46 9.56
N ARG A 161 -5.25 4.48 8.96
CA ARG A 161 -5.75 5.12 7.73
C ARG A 161 -5.88 4.12 6.58
N SER A 162 -4.91 3.21 6.41
CA SER A 162 -4.95 2.21 5.34
C SER A 162 -6.12 1.24 5.49
N TRP A 163 -6.40 0.76 6.71
CA TRP A 163 -7.56 -0.10 6.95
C TRP A 163 -8.88 0.63 6.75
N ALA A 164 -9.01 1.87 7.22
CA ALA A 164 -10.22 2.66 6.99
C ALA A 164 -10.47 2.91 5.50
N ILE A 165 -9.41 3.20 4.73
CA ILE A 165 -9.48 3.36 3.26
C ILE A 165 -9.87 2.05 2.57
N HIS A 166 -9.27 0.92 2.97
CA HIS A 166 -9.64 -0.42 2.47
C HIS A 166 -11.09 -0.77 2.78
N ASP A 167 -11.59 -0.32 3.93
CA ASP A 167 -13.00 -0.45 4.33
C ASP A 167 -13.94 0.52 3.59
N GLY A 168 -13.43 1.28 2.63
CA GLY A 168 -14.23 2.13 1.77
C GLY A 168 -14.63 3.47 2.38
N ILE A 169 -13.96 3.97 3.43
CA ILE A 169 -14.30 5.24 4.08
C ILE A 169 -14.33 6.44 3.11
N LEU A 170 -13.57 6.36 2.01
CA LEU A 170 -13.53 7.40 0.96
C LEU A 170 -14.84 7.45 0.14
N ASN A 171 -15.56 6.33 0.00
CA ASN A 171 -16.83 6.28 -0.71
C ASN A 171 -17.96 6.97 0.06
N ASP A 172 -17.78 7.19 1.36
CA ASP A 172 -18.84 7.69 2.23
C ASP A 172 -18.85 9.22 2.33
N ILE A 173 -17.99 9.89 1.58
CA ILE A 173 -17.86 11.35 1.55
C ILE A 173 -18.10 11.87 0.13
N ASP A 174 -18.62 13.09 0.07
CA ASP A 174 -18.69 13.88 -1.15
C ASP A 174 -17.53 14.89 -1.10
N ASP A 175 -16.50 14.66 -1.91
CA ASP A 175 -15.32 15.53 -2.01
C ASP A 175 -14.83 15.53 -3.46
N GLU A 176 -14.64 16.74 -4.00
CA GLU A 176 -14.29 16.96 -5.41
C GLU A 176 -12.98 16.28 -5.86
N ILE A 177 -12.07 16.00 -4.93
CA ILE A 177 -10.78 15.36 -5.22
C ILE A 177 -10.82 13.86 -4.90
N LEU A 178 -11.53 13.48 -3.84
CA LEU A 178 -11.57 12.10 -3.34
C LEU A 178 -12.65 11.22 -3.98
N GLU A 179 -13.31 11.67 -5.04
CA GLU A 179 -14.41 10.96 -5.72
C GLU A 179 -14.19 9.43 -5.81
N GLY A 180 -15.16 8.68 -5.28
CA GLY A 180 -15.20 7.22 -5.29
C GLY A 180 -14.16 6.51 -4.42
N ALA A 181 -13.89 5.26 -4.80
CA ALA A 181 -13.06 4.35 -4.01
C ALA A 181 -11.57 4.72 -4.08
N TRP A 182 -10.75 4.01 -3.31
CA TRP A 182 -9.31 4.07 -3.50
C TRP A 182 -8.93 3.69 -4.94
N PHE A 183 -8.13 4.54 -5.59
CA PHE A 183 -7.42 4.19 -6.82
C PHE A 183 -5.93 4.18 -6.52
N SER A 184 -5.20 3.26 -7.16
CA SER A 184 -3.76 3.12 -6.97
C SER A 184 -3.04 4.30 -7.63
N PRO A 185 -2.33 5.18 -6.89
CA PRO A 185 -1.58 6.25 -7.50
C PRO A 185 -0.40 5.68 -8.28
N LYS A 186 -0.13 6.26 -9.46
CA LYS A 186 1.04 5.93 -10.27
C LYS A 186 2.24 6.70 -9.73
N MET A 187 3.27 5.96 -9.35
CA MET A 187 4.46 6.52 -8.72
C MET A 187 5.70 6.24 -9.56
N TYR A 188 6.72 7.07 -9.38
CA TYR A 188 8.00 6.91 -10.03
C TYR A 188 9.15 7.31 -9.12
N LYS A 189 10.31 6.74 -9.38
CA LYS A 189 11.55 7.11 -8.73
C LYS A 189 12.64 7.29 -9.77
N MET A 190 13.28 8.45 -9.75
CA MET A 190 14.46 8.70 -10.56
C MET A 190 15.66 8.01 -9.94
N ILE A 191 16.42 7.31 -10.76
CA ILE A 191 17.73 6.77 -10.34
C ILE A 191 18.67 7.95 -10.09
N ASP A 192 19.41 7.91 -8.98
CA ASP A 192 20.40 8.90 -8.53
C ASP A 192 19.85 10.32 -8.23
N LYS A 193 18.53 10.55 -8.36
CA LYS A 193 17.88 11.85 -8.07
C LYS A 193 16.58 11.66 -7.28
N PRO A 194 16.63 11.11 -6.06
CA PRO A 194 15.42 10.89 -5.27
C PRO A 194 14.73 12.21 -4.96
N ARG A 195 13.40 12.19 -4.99
CA ARG A 195 12.58 13.33 -4.54
C ARG A 195 12.05 13.02 -3.15
N LYS A 196 12.07 14.02 -2.28
CA LYS A 196 11.42 13.93 -0.96
C LYS A 196 9.98 14.39 -1.11
N ILE A 197 9.06 13.44 -1.09
CA ILE A 197 7.62 13.68 -0.99
C ILE A 197 7.17 13.11 0.36
N CYS A 198 6.23 13.79 1.00
CA CYS A 198 5.64 13.33 2.24
C CYS A 198 4.18 13.74 2.28
N THR A 199 3.28 12.77 2.10
CA THR A 199 1.83 13.00 2.25
C THR A 199 1.30 12.45 3.58
N PHE A 200 2.19 11.97 4.46
CA PHE A 200 1.89 11.67 5.86
C PHE A 200 2.95 12.31 6.77
N PRO A 201 2.85 13.62 7.07
CA PRO A 201 3.88 14.36 7.81
C PRO A 201 4.02 13.95 9.29
N ASN A 202 3.00 13.33 9.87
CA ASN A 202 2.98 12.94 11.30
C ASN A 202 3.96 11.81 11.65
N VAL A 203 4.57 11.16 10.65
CA VAL A 203 5.72 10.26 10.83
C VAL A 203 6.75 10.62 9.78
N GLN A 204 7.94 11.04 10.23
CA GLN A 204 9.02 11.60 9.43
C GLN A 204 9.22 10.84 8.10
N CYS A 205 9.13 11.60 7.01
CA CYS A 205 9.74 11.32 5.71
C CYS A 205 11.11 12.05 5.66
#